data_AF-A0AAE0Z3L5-F1
#
_entry.id   AF-A0AAE0Z3L5-F1
#
_cell.length_a   1.000
_cell.length_b   1.000
_cell.length_c   1.000
_cell.angle_alpha   90.00
_cell.angle_beta   90.00
_cell.angle_gamma   90.00
#
_symmetry.space_group_name_H-M   'P 1'
#
loop_
_entity.id
_entity.type
_entity.pdbx_description
1 polymer ?
#
loop_
_entity_poly.entity_id
_entity_poly.type
_entity_poly.pdbx_seq_one_letter_code
_entity_poly.pdbx_strand_id
1 'polypeptide(L)'
;MVLSSWPPSELVFYLFLISPLMVLSSWPLSELVFYLFLISPLMVLSSWPLSELVFYLFLISPLMVLSSWPLSELVFYLFLISPLMVLSSWPPSELVFYLFLISPLMVLSSWPPSELVFYLFLISPLMVLSSR
;
A
#
# COMPACT_ATOMS: atom_id res chain seq x y z
N MET A 1 -15.03 -8.14 1.94
CA MET A 1 -14.56 -9.20 1.04
C MET A 1 -13.27 -9.76 1.62
N VAL A 2 -13.16 -11.07 1.71
CA VAL A 2 -11.90 -11.77 2.04
C VAL A 2 -11.50 -12.51 0.77
N LEU A 3 -10.34 -12.17 0.21
CA LEU A 3 -9.81 -12.82 -0.99
C LEU A 3 -8.82 -13.90 -0.55
N SER A 4 -9.15 -15.16 -0.82
CA SER A 4 -8.36 -16.32 -0.39
C SER A 4 -7.63 -17.04 -1.52
N SER A 5 -7.84 -16.65 -2.79
CA SER A 5 -7.18 -17.26 -3.95
C SER A 5 -7.10 -16.29 -5.13
N TRP A 6 -5.93 -16.22 -5.77
CA TRP A 6 -5.64 -15.33 -6.91
C TRP A 6 -5.69 -16.06 -8.26
N PRO A 7 -5.97 -15.35 -9.37
CA PRO A 7 -5.80 -15.87 -10.71
C PRO A 7 -4.32 -16.22 -11.01
N PRO A 8 -4.06 -17.08 -12.01
CA PRO A 8 -2.71 -17.50 -12.39
C PRO A 8 -1.86 -16.32 -12.90
N SER A 9 -0.52 -16.49 -12.84
CA SER A 9 0.47 -15.49 -13.22
C SER A 9 0.25 -14.96 -14.65
N GLU A 10 -0.04 -13.67 -14.77
CA GLU A 10 -0.10 -12.94 -16.03
C GLU A 10 1.21 -12.13 -16.22
N LEU A 11 1.33 -11.41 -17.35
CA LEU A 11 2.41 -10.42 -17.52
C LEU A 11 2.00 -9.08 -16.93
N VAL A 12 0.71 -8.76 -17.01
CA VAL A 12 0.14 -7.51 -16.51
C VAL A 12 -1.21 -7.82 -15.93
N PHE A 13 -1.41 -7.49 -14.66
CA PHE A 13 -2.66 -7.73 -13.96
C PHE A 13 -3.32 -6.42 -13.52
N TYR A 14 -4.64 -6.34 -13.70
CA TYR A 14 -5.46 -5.21 -13.25
C TYR A 14 -6.61 -5.70 -12.38
N LEU A 15 -6.76 -5.11 -11.20
CA LEU A 15 -7.89 -5.38 -10.33
C LEU A 15 -8.51 -4.10 -9.79
N PHE A 16 -9.84 -4.06 -9.91
CA PHE A 16 -10.68 -3.02 -9.34
C PHE A 16 -11.70 -3.66 -8.41
N LEU A 17 -11.71 -3.27 -7.13
CA LEU A 17 -12.69 -3.78 -6.16
C LEU A 17 -13.39 -2.64 -5.43
N ILE A 18 -14.69 -2.80 -5.26
CA ILE A 18 -15.52 -1.99 -4.36
C ILE A 18 -16.18 -2.94 -3.37
N SER A 19 -16.01 -2.68 -2.08
CA SER A 19 -16.70 -3.49 -1.06
C SER A 19 -16.96 -2.68 0.20
N PRO A 20 -17.96 -3.05 1.02
CA PRO A 20 -18.26 -2.34 2.28
C PRO A 20 -17.15 -2.48 3.35
N LEU A 21 -16.31 -3.51 3.22
CA LEU A 21 -15.19 -3.80 4.12
C LEU A 21 -14.14 -4.60 3.35
N MET A 22 -12.89 -4.16 3.38
CA MET A 22 -11.75 -4.92 2.86
C MET A 22 -10.80 -5.29 3.97
N VAL A 23 -10.56 -6.59 4.08
CA VAL A 23 -9.48 -7.15 4.90
C VAL A 23 -8.63 -8.00 3.98
N LEU A 24 -7.40 -7.56 3.73
CA LEU A 24 -6.46 -8.26 2.87
C LEU A 24 -5.20 -8.58 3.67
N SER A 25 -4.85 -9.87 3.71
CA SER A 25 -3.69 -10.39 4.42
C SER A 25 -2.89 -11.31 3.52
N SER A 26 -1.57 -11.16 3.47
CA SER A 26 -0.59 -12.11 2.89
C SER A 26 -0.87 -12.57 1.45
N TRP A 27 -0.39 -11.81 0.47
CA TRP A 27 -0.50 -12.17 -0.95
C TRP A 27 0.88 -12.30 -1.60
N PRO A 28 1.26 -13.48 -2.11
CA PRO A 28 2.33 -13.58 -3.08
C PRO A 28 1.77 -13.21 -4.45
N LEU A 29 2.26 -12.11 -5.02
CA LEU A 29 2.08 -11.80 -6.43
C LEU A 29 3.43 -11.91 -7.12
N SER A 30 3.45 -12.64 -8.23
CA SER A 30 4.59 -12.82 -9.11
C SER A 30 4.21 -12.34 -10.52
N GLU A 31 3.72 -11.12 -10.58
CA GLU A 31 3.35 -10.44 -11.83
C GLU A 31 4.52 -9.56 -12.28
N LEU A 32 4.65 -9.35 -13.59
CA LEU A 32 5.62 -8.39 -14.11
C LEU A 32 5.18 -6.96 -13.78
N VAL A 33 3.88 -6.68 -13.97
CA VAL A 33 3.27 -5.38 -13.63
C VAL A 33 1.89 -5.60 -13.01
N PHE A 34 1.61 -4.96 -11.87
CA PHE A 34 0.31 -5.04 -11.21
C PHE A 34 -0.29 -3.67 -10.96
N TYR A 35 -1.60 -3.58 -11.19
CA TYR A 35 -2.40 -2.40 -10.90
C TYR A 35 -3.58 -2.77 -10.02
N LEU A 36 -3.67 -2.14 -8.87
CA LEU A 36 -4.73 -2.37 -7.91
C LEU A 36 -5.42 -1.09 -7.51
N PHE A 37 -6.74 -1.09 -7.67
CA PHE A 37 -7.60 0.00 -7.28
C PHE A 37 -8.68 -0.52 -6.33
N LEU A 38 -8.68 -0.02 -5.09
CA LEU A 38 -9.62 -0.44 -4.07
C LEU A 38 -10.43 0.76 -3.56
N ILE A 39 -11.73 0.56 -3.40
CA ILE A 39 -12.61 1.48 -2.66
C ILE A 39 -13.35 0.69 -1.59
N SER A 40 -13.26 1.15 -0.34
CA SER A 40 -14.13 0.64 0.72
C SER A 40 -14.30 1.65 1.86
N PRO A 41 -15.42 1.63 2.59
CA PRO A 41 -15.60 2.38 3.82
C PRO A 41 -14.50 2.13 4.87
N LEU A 42 -14.02 0.88 4.96
CA LEU A 42 -13.00 0.46 5.91
C LEU A 42 -12.01 -0.50 5.24
N MET A 43 -10.73 -0.13 5.26
CA MET A 43 -9.63 -0.97 4.80
C MET A 43 -8.70 -1.34 5.94
N VAL A 44 -8.42 -2.64 6.03
CA VAL A 44 -7.34 -3.18 6.84
C VAL A 44 -6.47 -4.03 5.93
N LEU A 45 -5.25 -3.58 5.64
CA LEU A 45 -4.28 -4.34 4.86
C LEU A 45 -3.09 -4.70 5.73
N SER A 46 -2.74 -5.98 5.74
CA SER A 46 -1.58 -6.51 6.46
C SER A 46 -0.71 -7.39 5.54
N SER A 47 0.61 -7.26 5.69
CA SER A 47 1.65 -8.16 5.15
C SER A 47 1.53 -8.53 3.67
N TRP A 48 2.28 -7.85 2.79
CA TRP A 48 2.27 -8.10 1.35
C TRP A 48 3.66 -8.49 0.87
N PRO A 49 3.99 -9.78 0.69
CA PRO A 49 5.18 -10.17 -0.05
C PRO A 49 4.93 -10.00 -1.55
N LEU A 50 5.27 -8.82 -2.08
CA LEU A 50 5.21 -8.56 -3.52
C LEU A 50 6.59 -8.82 -4.13
N SER A 51 6.62 -9.66 -5.14
CA SER A 51 7.80 -9.86 -5.99
C SER A 51 7.43 -9.47 -7.41
N GLU A 52 7.40 -8.17 -7.65
CA GLU A 52 7.00 -7.59 -8.93
C GLU A 52 8.08 -6.66 -9.47
N LEU A 53 8.10 -6.45 -10.79
CA LEU A 53 8.97 -5.41 -11.35
C LEU A 53 8.35 -4.03 -11.13
N VAL A 54 7.02 -3.90 -11.29
CA VAL A 54 6.32 -2.63 -11.11
C VAL A 54 4.94 -2.82 -10.50
N PHE A 55 4.68 -2.19 -9.37
CA PHE A 55 3.36 -2.22 -8.71
C PHE A 55 2.76 -0.82 -8.58
N TYR A 56 1.47 -0.73 -8.86
CA TYR A 56 0.67 0.47 -8.66
C TYR A 56 -0.51 0.17 -7.75
N LEU A 57 -0.60 0.91 -6.64
CA LEU A 57 -1.70 0.79 -5.71
C LEU A 57 -2.39 2.11 -5.44
N PHE A 58 -3.71 2.07 -5.62
CA PHE A 58 -4.59 3.19 -5.37
C PHE A 58 -5.70 2.77 -4.41
N LEU A 59 -5.73 3.40 -3.23
CA LEU A 59 -6.72 3.09 -2.20
C LEU A 59 -7.52 4.34 -1.83
N ILE A 60 -8.84 4.19 -1.77
CA ILE A 60 -9.74 5.18 -1.18
C ILE A 60 -10.53 4.53 -0.05
N SER A 61 -10.39 5.04 1.16
CA SER A 61 -11.27 4.67 2.26
C SER A 61 -11.47 5.78 3.30
N PRO A 62 -12.67 5.94 3.88
CA PRO A 62 -12.90 6.75 5.08
C PRO A 62 -11.93 6.44 6.23
N LEU A 63 -11.65 5.16 6.46
CA LEU A 63 -10.70 4.68 7.47
C LEU A 63 -9.74 3.67 6.84
N MET A 64 -8.44 3.91 7.02
CA MET A 64 -7.39 3.05 6.48
C MET A 64 -6.38 2.65 7.56
N VAL A 65 -6.16 1.35 7.69
CA VAL A 65 -5.12 0.77 8.54
C VAL A 65 -4.22 -0.11 7.69
N LEU A 66 -2.95 0.25 7.57
CA LEU A 66 -1.95 -0.50 6.82
C LEU A 66 -0.81 -0.93 7.75
N SER A 67 -0.45 -2.21 7.72
CA SER A 67 0.63 -2.76 8.53
C SER A 67 1.56 -3.68 7.73
N SER A 68 2.88 -3.46 7.88
CA SER A 68 3.98 -4.30 7.39
C SER A 68 3.98 -4.58 5.88
N TRP A 69 4.94 -4.01 5.16
CA TRP A 69 5.07 -4.15 3.71
C TRP A 69 6.49 -4.65 3.36
N PRO A 70 6.75 -5.96 3.33
CA PRO A 70 7.98 -6.47 2.74
C PRO A 70 7.83 -6.42 1.21
N LEU A 71 8.19 -5.28 0.65
CA LEU A 71 8.20 -5.06 -0.80
C LEU A 71 9.58 -5.40 -1.34
N SER A 72 9.63 -6.36 -2.26
CA SER A 72 10.81 -6.63 -3.08
C SER A 72 10.47 -6.28 -4.52
N GLU A 73 10.44 -4.97 -4.79
CA GLU A 73 10.08 -4.44 -6.10
C GLU A 73 11.18 -3.56 -6.67
N LEU A 74 11.24 -3.43 -8.00
CA LEU A 74 12.09 -2.39 -8.59
C LEU A 74 11.42 -1.03 -8.47
N VAL A 75 10.11 -0.96 -8.72
CA VAL A 75 9.37 0.30 -8.73
C VAL A 75 7.97 0.15 -8.12
N PHE A 76 7.71 0.87 -7.03
CA PHE A 76 6.39 0.90 -6.39
C PHE A 76 5.79 2.30 -6.43
N TYR A 77 4.49 2.36 -6.74
CA TYR A 77 3.69 3.58 -6.66
C TYR A 77 2.51 3.37 -5.72
N LEU A 78 2.42 4.20 -4.70
CA LEU A 78 1.33 4.17 -3.74
C LEU A 78 0.61 5.49 -3.63
N PHE A 79 -0.70 5.41 -3.83
CA PHE A 79 -1.60 6.54 -3.73
C PHE A 79 -2.73 6.22 -2.75
N LEU A 80 -2.75 6.91 -1.61
CA LEU A 80 -3.76 6.72 -0.57
C LEU A 80 -4.57 8.00 -0.37
N ILE A 81 -5.90 7.86 -0.32
CA ILE A 81 -6.80 8.92 0.14
C ILE A 81 -7.67 8.38 1.26
N SER A 82 -7.60 9.04 2.41
CA SER A 82 -8.42 8.69 3.55
C SER A 82 -8.55 9.83 4.56
N PRO A 83 -9.75 10.13 5.09
CA PRO A 83 -9.94 10.96 6.28
C PRO A 83 -9.03 10.61 7.47
N LEU A 84 -8.81 9.31 7.71
CA LEU A 84 -8.00 8.80 8.82
C LEU A 84 -7.10 7.65 8.35
N MET A 85 -5.78 7.89 8.35
CA MET A 85 -4.77 6.88 8.03
C MET A 85 -3.94 6.47 9.24
N VAL A 86 -3.76 5.17 9.40
CA VAL A 86 -2.78 4.59 10.31
C VAL A 86 -1.85 3.68 9.51
N LEU A 87 -0.57 4.06 9.41
CA LEU A 87 0.46 3.29 8.72
C LEU A 87 1.53 2.83 9.71
N SER A 88 1.87 1.54 9.65
CA SER A 88 2.84 0.91 10.54
C SER A 88 3.83 0.02 9.81
N SER A 89 5.12 0.21 10.10
CA SER A 89 6.27 -0.57 9.60
C SER A 89 6.39 -0.67 8.07
N TRP A 90 7.31 0.11 7.54
CA TRP A 90 7.73 0.06 6.13
C TRP A 90 9.20 -0.37 6.03
N PRO A 91 9.48 -1.63 5.68
CA PRO A 91 10.77 -2.00 5.13
C PRO A 91 10.61 -2.30 3.64
N PRO A 92 10.51 -1.29 2.77
CA PRO A 92 10.74 -1.49 1.36
C PRO A 92 12.21 -1.84 1.17
N SER A 93 12.44 -2.96 0.50
CA SER A 93 13.70 -3.23 -0.19
C SER A 93 13.46 -2.92 -1.65
N GLU A 94 13.41 -1.63 -1.98
CA GLU A 94 13.05 -1.17 -3.32
C GLU A 94 14.12 -0.27 -3.92
N LEU A 95 14.21 -0.26 -5.25
CA LEU A 95 15.07 0.71 -5.94
C LEU A 95 14.38 2.08 -6.01
N VAL A 96 13.09 2.12 -6.33
CA VAL A 96 12.35 3.37 -6.53
C VAL A 96 10.94 3.28 -5.92
N PHE A 97 10.66 4.14 -4.95
CA PHE A 97 9.34 4.23 -4.32
C PHE A 97 8.74 5.63 -4.51
N TYR A 98 7.46 5.67 -4.88
CA TYR A 98 6.66 6.89 -4.94
C TYR A 98 5.49 6.79 -3.98
N LEU A 99 5.46 7.69 -3.00
CA LEU A 99 4.43 7.75 -1.98
C LEU A 99 3.61 9.03 -2.08
N PHE A 100 2.31 8.88 -2.25
CA PHE A 100 1.37 9.98 -2.26
C PHE A 100 0.24 9.70 -1.25
N LEU A 101 0.22 10.47 -0.16
CA LEU A 101 -0.80 10.34 0.89
C LEU A 101 -1.59 11.64 1.04
N ILE A 102 -2.92 11.51 1.03
CA ILE A 102 -3.83 12.60 1.38
C ILE A 102 -4.72 12.16 2.55
N SER A 103 -4.56 12.83 3.68
CA SER A 103 -5.38 12.59 4.86
C SER A 103 -5.41 13.77 5.81
N PRO A 104 -6.59 14.21 6.28
CA PRO A 104 -6.75 15.09 7.42
C PRO A 104 -5.95 14.64 8.68
N LEU A 105 -5.93 13.34 8.96
CA LEU A 105 -5.27 12.78 10.15
C LEU A 105 -4.43 11.55 9.78
N MET A 106 -3.10 11.69 9.88
CA MET A 106 -2.15 10.59 9.66
C MET A 106 -1.43 10.21 10.94
N VAL A 107 -1.34 8.90 11.19
CA VAL A 107 -0.44 8.30 12.18
C VAL A 107 0.53 7.40 11.44
N LEU A 108 1.82 7.73 11.47
CA LEU A 108 2.87 6.93 10.84
C LEU A 108 3.83 6.41 11.90
N SER A 109 4.09 5.11 11.87
CA SER A 109 5.01 4.45 12.79
C SER A 109 6.07 3.66 12.01
N SER A 110 7.34 3.87 12.38
CA SER A 110 8.56 3.33 11.73
C SER A 110 8.68 3.65 10.23
N TRP A 111 9.76 4.35 9.88
CA TRP A 111 10.02 4.94 8.56
C TRP A 111 11.05 4.11 7.80
N PRO A 112 10.94 3.95 6.47
CA PRO A 112 11.86 3.10 5.72
C PRO A 112 13.29 3.65 5.71
N PRO A 113 14.32 2.81 5.96
CA PRO A 113 15.72 3.24 5.94
C PRO A 113 16.49 2.85 4.67
N SER A 114 15.88 2.24 3.64
CA SER A 114 16.65 1.54 2.59
C SER A 114 16.04 1.58 1.19
N GLU A 115 15.99 2.76 0.58
CA GLU A 115 15.68 2.91 -0.84
C GLU A 115 16.80 3.67 -1.55
N LEU A 116 17.04 3.39 -2.83
CA LEU A 116 17.93 4.23 -3.64
C LEU A 116 17.27 5.56 -3.99
N VAL A 117 15.97 5.53 -4.30
CA VAL A 117 15.20 6.71 -4.70
C VAL A 117 13.82 6.68 -4.05
N PHE A 118 13.56 7.68 -3.20
CA PHE A 118 12.29 7.85 -2.50
C PHE A 118 11.66 9.20 -2.86
N TYR A 119 10.42 9.18 -3.37
CA TYR A 119 9.61 10.36 -3.58
C TYR A 119 8.43 10.37 -2.62
N LEU A 120 8.31 11.45 -1.85
CA LEU A 120 7.26 11.62 -0.86
C LEU A 120 6.42 12.85 -1.14
N PHE A 121 5.11 12.66 -1.20
CA PHE A 121 4.13 13.72 -1.20
C PHE A 121 3.07 13.46 -0.13
N LEU A 122 3.02 14.32 0.88
CA LEU A 122 2.09 14.22 2.00
C LEU A 122 1.24 15.48 2.10
N ILE A 123 -0.07 15.30 2.13
CA ILE A 123 -1.02 16.33 2.54
C ILE A 123 -1.72 15.86 3.80
N SER A 124 -1.31 16.43 4.94
CA SER A 124 -2.06 16.29 6.19
C SER A 124 -1.95 17.54 7.08
N PRO A 125 -3.07 18.06 7.59
CA PRO A 125 -3.06 19.11 8.60
C PRO A 125 -2.67 18.59 9.99
N LEU A 126 -2.92 17.31 10.29
CA LEU A 126 -2.49 16.68 11.55
C LEU A 126 -1.75 15.37 11.27
N MET A 127 -0.47 15.35 11.63
CA MET A 127 0.42 14.21 11.42
C MET A 127 1.13 13.84 12.72
N VAL A 128 1.05 12.56 13.08
CA VAL A 128 1.78 11.98 14.21
C VAL A 128 2.83 11.02 13.67
N LEU A 129 4.10 11.32 13.97
CA LEU A 129 5.23 10.47 13.63
C LEU A 129 5.74 9.76 14.89
N SER A 130 5.89 8.44 14.83
CA SER A 130 6.51 7.64 15.87
C SER A 130 7.67 6.84 15.30
N SER A 131 8.90 7.23 15.62
CA SER A 131 10.11 6.44 15.35
C SER A 131 10.42 5.53 16.54
N ARG A 132 10.47 4.23 16.31
CA ARG A 132 11.18 3.28 17.19
C ARG A 132 12.37 2.75 16.43
#